data_AF-A0A8T5NK95-F1
#
_entry.id   AF-A0A8T5NK95-F1
#
_cell.length_a   1.000
_cell.length_b   1.000
_cell.length_c   1.000
_cell.angle_alpha   90.00
_cell.angle_beta   90.00
_cell.angle_gamma   90.00
#
_symmetry.space_group_name_H-M   'P 1'
#
loop_
_entity.id
_entity.type
_entity.pdbx_description
1 polymer ?
#
loop_
_entity_poly.entity_id
_entity_poly.type
_entity_poly.pdbx_seq_one_letter_code
_entity_poly.pdbx_strand_id
1 'polypeptide(L)'
;MTDIEIKRGYEVLPNNNIRFGIRITNISELAIFDVEIILDFPESLFKLEGERLQKIGVIPSASARTAEFILKPLGCVHKINIEALITYRDAKSKKYRIDMHPKEVHCVCPFLKGKKMSRSEFLELSVSGHSAEMGLNFKGVTVERLASFLVQTCKSRHYKVDDFSIDSGKMLYLGQCPI
;
A
#
# COMPACT_ATOMS: atom_id res chain seq x y z
N MET A 1 -9.03 -15.77 25.94
CA MET A 1 -8.22 -14.57 25.66
C MET A 1 -7.19 -14.95 24.62
N THR A 2 -6.94 -14.08 23.63
CA THR A 2 -5.91 -14.31 22.61
C THR A 2 -4.55 -13.91 23.16
N ASP A 3 -3.57 -14.82 23.09
CA ASP A 3 -2.22 -14.62 23.65
C ASP A 3 -1.32 -13.73 22.78
N ILE A 4 -1.85 -13.25 21.65
CA ILE A 4 -1.15 -12.42 20.70
C ILE A 4 -1.97 -11.19 20.28
N GLU A 5 -1.27 -10.12 19.97
CA GLU A 5 -1.80 -8.95 19.26
C GLU A 5 -1.26 -8.96 17.82
N ILE A 6 -2.14 -8.70 16.84
CA ILE A 6 -1.80 -8.70 15.41
C ILE A 6 -1.95 -7.28 14.85
N LYS A 7 -0.85 -6.73 14.32
CA LYS A 7 -0.83 -5.46 13.58
C LYS A 7 -0.44 -5.72 12.13
N ARG A 8 -1.04 -4.95 11.21
CA ARG A 8 -0.82 -5.12 9.76
C ARG A 8 -0.82 -3.79 9.04
N GLY A 9 0.02 -3.68 8.03
CA GLY A 9 0.21 -2.47 7.24
C GLY A 9 0.87 -2.80 5.91
N TYR A 10 0.86 -1.83 5.01
CA TYR A 10 1.56 -1.97 3.76
C TYR A 10 2.17 -0.64 3.34
N GLU A 11 3.20 -0.72 2.51
CA GLU A 11 3.74 0.40 1.77
C GLU A 11 3.82 0.04 0.29
N VAL A 12 3.67 1.05 -0.58
CA VAL A 12 3.92 0.88 -2.02
C VAL A 12 5.34 1.32 -2.31
N LEU A 13 6.15 0.39 -2.78
CA LEU A 13 7.56 0.57 -3.10
C LEU A 13 7.73 1.40 -4.39
N PRO A 14 8.92 1.97 -4.64
CA PRO A 14 9.19 2.77 -5.85
C PRO A 14 8.97 2.02 -7.17
N ASN A 15 9.05 0.69 -7.16
CA ASN A 15 8.78 -0.17 -8.32
C ASN A 15 7.30 -0.60 -8.43
N ASN A 16 6.41 0.03 -7.68
CA ASN A 16 4.98 -0.30 -7.57
C ASN A 16 4.65 -1.66 -6.95
N ASN A 17 5.63 -2.40 -6.43
CA ASN A 17 5.35 -3.55 -5.59
C ASN A 17 4.80 -3.10 -4.24
N ILE A 18 4.04 -3.97 -3.59
CA ILE A 18 3.50 -3.74 -2.26
C ILE A 18 4.31 -4.57 -1.28
N ARG A 19 4.92 -3.90 -0.29
CA ARG A 19 5.46 -4.58 0.89
C ARG A 19 4.36 -4.64 1.94
N PHE A 20 3.86 -5.83 2.20
CA PHE A 20 2.81 -6.09 3.19
C PHE A 20 3.43 -6.69 4.44
N GLY A 21 3.30 -5.99 5.56
CA GLY A 21 3.87 -6.37 6.85
C GLY A 21 2.80 -6.85 7.83
N ILE A 22 3.04 -7.99 8.46
CA ILE A 22 2.21 -8.54 9.54
C ILE A 22 3.09 -8.68 10.77
N ARG A 23 2.82 -7.86 11.79
CA ARG A 23 3.50 -7.89 13.09
C ARG A 23 2.68 -8.66 14.10
N ILE A 24 3.30 -9.66 14.71
CA ILE A 24 2.75 -10.45 15.80
C ILE A 24 3.47 -10.06 17.08
N THR A 25 2.73 -9.59 18.08
CA THR A 25 3.23 -9.32 19.43
C THR A 25 2.71 -10.40 20.37
N ASN A 26 3.61 -11.07 21.08
CA ASN A 26 3.22 -11.99 22.14
C ASN A 26 2.91 -11.19 23.42
N ILE A 27 1.65 -11.22 23.86
CA ILE A 27 1.17 -10.52 25.06
C ILE A 27 0.99 -11.46 26.26
N SER A 28 1.30 -12.74 26.10
CA SER A 28 1.32 -13.70 27.21
C SER A 28 2.62 -13.63 28.02
N GLU A 29 2.60 -14.21 29.21
CA GLU A 29 3.75 -14.29 30.12
C GLU A 29 4.82 -15.29 29.67
N LEU A 30 4.50 -16.19 28.73
CA LEU A 30 5.39 -17.25 28.26
C LEU A 30 5.71 -17.10 26.78
N ALA A 31 6.78 -17.75 26.31
CA ALA A 31 7.09 -17.78 24.90
C ALA A 31 6.06 -18.59 24.10
N ILE A 32 5.82 -18.18 22.85
CA ILE A 32 5.07 -18.96 21.87
C ILE A 32 6.02 -19.50 20.81
N PHE A 33 5.68 -20.67 20.29
CA PHE A 33 6.54 -21.47 19.42
C PHE A 33 5.84 -21.76 18.09
N ASP A 34 6.63 -22.18 17.11
CA ASP A 34 6.15 -22.58 15.77
C ASP A 34 5.20 -21.55 15.17
N VAL A 35 5.50 -20.25 15.32
CA VAL A 35 4.68 -19.19 14.75
C VAL A 35 4.84 -19.21 13.25
N GLU A 36 3.73 -19.42 12.54
CA GLU A 36 3.64 -19.44 11.09
C GLU A 36 2.54 -18.49 10.63
N ILE A 37 2.79 -17.82 9.52
CA ILE A 37 1.84 -16.88 8.91
C ILE A 37 1.64 -17.29 7.45
N ILE A 38 0.39 -17.53 7.07
CA ILE A 38 -0.01 -17.88 5.71
C ILE A 38 -0.79 -16.70 5.16
N LEU A 39 -0.23 -16.00 4.19
CA LEU A 39 -0.89 -14.86 3.55
C LEU A 39 -2.04 -15.34 2.66
N ASP A 40 -3.13 -14.58 2.58
CA ASP A 40 -4.20 -14.80 1.61
C ASP A 40 -4.52 -13.52 0.84
N PHE A 41 -4.53 -13.64 -0.49
CA PHE A 41 -4.70 -12.53 -1.41
C PHE A 41 -5.23 -13.04 -2.77
N PRO A 42 -5.88 -12.18 -3.57
CA PRO A 42 -6.34 -12.56 -4.90
C PRO A 42 -5.17 -12.74 -5.88
N GLU A 43 -4.81 -14.00 -6.20
CA GLU A 43 -3.71 -14.33 -7.12
C GLU A 43 -3.95 -13.82 -8.55
N SER A 44 -5.21 -13.53 -8.93
CA SER A 44 -5.54 -12.88 -10.19
C SER A 44 -5.06 -11.43 -10.28
N LEU A 45 -4.80 -10.78 -9.13
CA LEU A 45 -4.40 -9.38 -9.04
C LEU A 45 -2.95 -9.20 -8.62
N PHE A 46 -2.34 -10.22 -8.02
CA PHE A 46 -0.97 -10.15 -7.51
C PHE A 46 -0.18 -11.40 -7.83
N LYS A 47 1.12 -11.18 -8.09
CA LYS A 47 2.14 -12.22 -8.02
C LYS A 47 2.95 -12.03 -6.75
N LEU A 48 2.98 -13.04 -5.89
CA LEU A 48 3.83 -13.05 -4.70
C LEU A 48 5.31 -13.29 -5.08
N GLU A 49 6.21 -12.55 -4.46
CA GLU A 49 7.63 -12.82 -4.47
C GLU A 49 8.02 -13.56 -3.18
N GLY A 50 8.50 -14.79 -3.33
CA GLY A 50 8.81 -15.69 -2.22
C GLY A 50 7.65 -16.62 -1.86
N GLU A 51 7.63 -17.08 -0.61
CA GLU A 51 6.68 -18.07 -0.13
C GLU A 51 5.46 -17.43 0.54
N ARG A 52 4.30 -18.06 0.33
CA ARG A 52 3.02 -17.67 0.93
C ARG A 52 2.97 -17.95 2.43
N LEU A 53 3.71 -18.95 2.88
CA LEU A 53 3.89 -19.33 4.28
C LEU A 53 5.23 -18.78 4.76
N GLN A 54 5.23 -18.01 5.83
CA GLN A 54 6.46 -17.59 6.53
C GLN A 54 6.51 -18.19 7.93
N LYS A 55 7.63 -18.86 8.22
CA LYS A 55 7.94 -19.40 9.54
C LYS A 55 8.71 -18.35 10.33
N ILE A 56 8.06 -17.79 11.34
CA ILE A 56 8.64 -16.81 12.27
C ILE A 56 9.40 -17.51 13.39
N GLY A 57 8.96 -18.71 13.79
CA GLY A 57 9.59 -19.49 14.85
C GLY A 57 9.13 -19.04 16.23
N VAL A 58 10.07 -18.74 17.12
CA VAL A 58 9.79 -18.43 18.53
C VAL A 58 9.61 -16.93 18.74
N ILE A 59 8.56 -16.56 19.47
CA ILE A 59 8.33 -15.19 19.93
C ILE A 59 8.32 -15.18 21.47
N PRO A 60 9.39 -14.67 22.12
CA PRO A 60 9.42 -14.50 23.58
C PRO A 60 8.26 -13.66 24.12
N SER A 61 7.98 -13.79 25.42
CA SER A 61 6.99 -12.94 26.10
C SER A 61 7.29 -11.45 25.89
N ALA A 62 6.23 -10.64 25.76
CA ALA A 62 6.28 -9.19 25.56
C ALA A 62 7.13 -8.72 24.36
N SER A 63 7.42 -9.61 23.41
CA SER A 63 8.22 -9.31 22.23
C SER A 63 7.37 -9.42 20.96
N ALA A 64 7.90 -8.91 19.85
CA ALA A 64 7.21 -8.95 18.57
C ALA A 64 8.15 -9.33 17.43
N ARG A 65 7.57 -9.97 16.41
CA ARG A 65 8.21 -10.30 15.14
C ARG A 65 7.31 -9.86 13.98
N THR A 66 7.91 -9.60 12.83
CA THR A 66 7.21 -9.16 11.62
C THR A 66 7.49 -10.13 10.48
N ALA A 67 6.44 -10.62 9.82
CA ALA A 67 6.52 -11.21 8.49
C ALA A 67 6.36 -10.11 7.43
N GLU A 68 7.13 -10.21 6.35
CA GLU A 68 7.07 -9.27 5.23
C GLU A 68 6.86 -10.02 3.92
N PHE A 69 5.81 -9.66 3.19
CA PHE A 69 5.48 -10.24 1.90
C PHE A 69 5.58 -9.17 0.81
N ILE A 70 6.19 -9.52 -0.32
CA ILE A 70 6.29 -8.62 -1.47
C ILE A 70 5.30 -9.08 -2.54
N LEU A 71 4.27 -8.27 -2.77
CA LEU A 71 3.23 -8.51 -3.76
C LEU A 71 3.46 -7.63 -4.98
N LYS A 72 3.53 -8.23 -6.17
CA LYS A 72 3.64 -7.54 -7.45
C LYS A 72 2.26 -7.41 -8.06
N PRO A 73 1.67 -6.21 -8.16
CA PRO A 73 0.38 -6.04 -8.80
C PRO A 73 0.45 -6.42 -10.29
N LEU A 74 -0.50 -7.21 -10.76
CA LEU A 74 -0.67 -7.58 -12.17
C LEU A 74 -1.55 -6.59 -12.93
N GLY A 75 -2.21 -5.70 -12.20
CA GLY A 75 -3.23 -4.78 -12.68
C GLY A 75 -3.34 -3.56 -11.77
N CYS A 76 -4.27 -2.66 -12.08
CA CYS A 76 -4.65 -1.62 -11.15
C CYS A 76 -5.41 -2.25 -9.95
N VAL A 77 -5.03 -1.91 -8.71
CA VAL A 77 -5.59 -2.52 -7.49
C VAL A 77 -6.32 -1.46 -6.69
N HIS A 78 -7.63 -1.60 -6.53
CA HIS A 78 -8.47 -0.69 -5.78
C HIS A 78 -9.35 -1.48 -4.81
N LYS A 79 -9.35 -1.11 -3.53
CA LYS A 79 -10.23 -1.70 -2.50
C LYS A 79 -10.15 -3.22 -2.41
N ILE A 80 -8.94 -3.76 -2.39
CA ILE A 80 -8.74 -5.21 -2.23
C ILE A 80 -8.35 -5.52 -0.80
N ASN A 81 -9.00 -6.53 -0.22
CA ASN A 81 -8.67 -7.02 1.10
C ASN A 81 -7.57 -8.09 1.01
N ILE A 82 -6.55 -7.93 1.85
CA ILE A 82 -5.54 -8.95 2.11
C ILE A 82 -5.79 -9.52 3.50
N GLU A 83 -5.78 -10.84 3.57
CA GLU A 83 -6.05 -11.62 4.77
C GLU A 83 -4.84 -12.48 5.10
N ALA A 84 -4.84 -13.08 6.29
CA ALA A 84 -3.78 -14.00 6.67
C ALA A 84 -4.24 -14.93 7.79
N LEU A 85 -3.69 -16.14 7.79
CA LEU A 85 -3.83 -17.08 8.87
C LEU A 85 -2.58 -17.15 9.72
N ILE A 86 -2.72 -17.01 11.03
CA ILE A 86 -1.64 -17.16 11.99
C ILE A 86 -1.86 -18.47 12.75
N THR A 87 -0.83 -19.31 12.81
CA THR A 87 -0.81 -20.49 13.68
C THR A 87 0.39 -20.44 14.60
N TYR A 88 0.22 -20.90 15.83
CA TYR A 88 1.30 -20.99 16.82
C TYR A 88 1.00 -22.06 17.86
N ARG A 89 1.99 -22.37 18.70
CA ARG A 89 1.83 -23.19 19.91
C ARG A 89 2.14 -22.37 21.16
N ASP A 90 1.35 -22.60 22.21
CA ASP A 90 1.69 -22.09 23.55
C ASP A 90 2.77 -22.95 24.23
N ALA A 91 3.19 -22.54 25.43
CA ALA A 91 4.14 -23.29 26.25
C ALA A 91 3.64 -24.69 26.69
N LYS A 92 2.32 -24.97 26.57
CA LYS A 92 1.71 -26.29 26.83
C LYS A 92 1.64 -27.13 25.55
N SER A 93 2.29 -26.71 24.47
CA SER A 93 2.26 -27.32 23.13
C SER A 93 0.89 -27.38 22.47
N LYS A 94 -0.10 -26.64 23.00
CA LYS A 94 -1.44 -26.56 22.40
C LYS A 94 -1.37 -25.64 21.19
N LYS A 95 -1.92 -26.12 20.07
CA LYS A 95 -1.95 -25.39 18.80
C LYS A 95 -3.12 -24.41 18.77
N TYR A 96 -2.86 -23.21 18.30
CA TYR A 96 -3.85 -22.17 18.05
C TYR A 96 -3.83 -21.74 16.59
N ARG A 97 -4.98 -21.24 16.15
CA ARG A 97 -5.22 -20.75 14.79
C ARG A 97 -6.06 -19.47 14.92
N ILE A 98 -5.56 -18.38 14.35
CA ILE A 98 -6.19 -17.07 14.42
C ILE A 98 -6.21 -16.46 13.01
N ASP A 99 -7.38 -16.05 12.55
CA ASP A 99 -7.52 -15.30 11.31
C ASP A 99 -7.26 -13.81 11.57
N MET A 100 -6.40 -13.21 10.75
CA MET A 100 -6.13 -11.78 10.78
C MET A 100 -7.34 -11.02 10.26
N HIS A 101 -7.73 -9.94 10.94
CA HIS A 101 -8.72 -9.04 10.38
C HIS A 101 -8.22 -8.44 9.05
N PRO A 102 -9.02 -8.46 7.98
CA PRO A 102 -8.60 -8.04 6.65
C PRO A 102 -8.00 -6.63 6.64
N LYS A 103 -7.05 -6.42 5.73
CA LYS A 103 -6.46 -5.11 5.46
C LYS A 103 -6.77 -4.71 4.03
N GLU A 104 -7.51 -3.62 3.90
CA GLU A 104 -7.74 -2.99 2.60
C GLU A 104 -6.43 -2.39 2.07
N VAL A 105 -6.13 -2.72 0.83
CA VAL A 105 -4.96 -2.28 0.07
C VAL A 105 -5.41 -1.55 -1.18
N HIS A 106 -4.79 -0.39 -1.40
CA HIS A 106 -4.94 0.43 -2.58
C HIS A 106 -3.58 0.68 -3.20
N CYS A 107 -3.44 0.34 -4.48
CA CYS A 107 -2.28 0.67 -5.27
C CYS A 107 -2.73 1.26 -6.62
N VAL A 108 -2.41 2.54 -6.82
CA VAL A 108 -2.57 3.20 -8.12
C VAL A 108 -1.79 2.41 -9.17
N CYS A 109 -2.37 2.31 -10.37
CA CYS A 109 -1.98 1.38 -11.40
C CYS A 109 -0.45 1.30 -11.60
N PRO A 110 0.17 0.10 -11.48
CA PRO A 110 1.62 -0.05 -11.57
C PRO A 110 2.18 0.30 -12.97
N PHE A 111 1.31 0.29 -13.97
CA PHE A 111 1.62 0.58 -15.37
C PHE A 111 1.60 2.06 -15.72
N LEU A 112 1.23 2.94 -14.78
CA LEU A 112 1.24 4.37 -15.04
C LEU A 112 2.58 4.96 -14.66
N LYS A 113 3.21 5.65 -15.61
CA LYS A 113 4.41 6.45 -15.38
C LYS A 113 4.19 7.88 -15.84
N GLY A 114 4.94 8.80 -15.24
CA GLY A 114 5.00 10.16 -15.71
C GLY A 114 5.56 10.18 -17.14
N LYS A 115 4.76 10.66 -18.10
CA LYS A 115 5.20 10.88 -19.47
C LYS A 115 5.62 12.33 -19.61
N LYS A 116 6.87 12.55 -20.01
CA LYS A 116 7.33 13.88 -20.41
C LYS A 116 6.53 14.31 -21.65
N MET A 117 5.86 15.44 -21.56
CA MET A 117 5.07 16.04 -22.64
C MET A 117 5.13 17.56 -22.54
N SER A 118 4.92 18.25 -23.66
CA SER A 118 4.79 19.70 -23.66
C SER A 118 3.41 20.12 -23.13
N ARG A 119 3.28 21.40 -22.76
CA ARG A 119 1.96 21.99 -22.42
C ARG A 119 0.96 21.85 -23.59
N SER A 120 1.42 22.06 -24.83
CA SER A 120 0.55 21.95 -26.01
C SER A 120 0.02 20.53 -26.19
N GLU A 121 0.89 19.53 -26.10
CA GLU A 121 0.51 18.10 -26.18
C GLU A 121 -0.49 17.74 -25.07
N PHE A 122 -0.25 18.18 -23.84
CA PHE A 122 -1.17 17.95 -22.72
C PHE A 122 -2.55 18.54 -22.98
N LEU A 123 -2.62 19.78 -23.46
CA LEU A 123 -3.88 20.46 -23.74
C LEU A 123 -4.65 19.78 -24.88
N GLU A 124 -3.96 19.40 -25.96
CA GLU A 124 -4.57 18.63 -27.06
C GLU A 124 -5.17 17.31 -26.57
N LEU A 125 -4.41 16.56 -25.76
CA LEU A 125 -4.89 15.32 -25.16
C LEU A 125 -6.10 15.57 -24.23
N SER A 126 -6.07 16.64 -23.44
CA SER A 126 -7.16 16.99 -22.52
C SER A 126 -8.47 17.31 -23.24
N VAL A 127 -8.39 17.92 -24.44
CA VAL A 127 -9.55 18.25 -25.26
C VAL A 127 -10.13 17.00 -25.94
N SER A 128 -9.28 16.07 -26.35
CA SER A 128 -9.70 14.82 -27.01
C SER A 128 -10.18 13.74 -26.03
N GLY A 129 -9.88 13.89 -24.74
CA GLY A 129 -10.17 12.91 -23.70
C GLY A 129 -11.56 13.03 -23.09
N HIS A 130 -11.96 12.01 -22.33
CA HIS A 130 -13.13 12.10 -21.46
C HIS A 130 -12.74 12.85 -20.19
N SER A 131 -13.44 13.95 -19.87
CA SER A 131 -13.23 14.68 -18.63
C SER A 131 -14.12 14.12 -17.52
N ALA A 132 -13.53 14.01 -16.33
CA ALA A 132 -14.27 13.79 -15.09
C ALA A 132 -13.87 14.90 -14.13
N GLU A 133 -14.84 15.71 -13.72
CA GLU A 133 -14.60 16.77 -12.75
C GLU A 133 -14.83 16.24 -11.33
N MET A 134 -13.78 16.24 -10.52
CA MET A 134 -13.84 15.81 -9.13
C MET A 134 -13.15 16.86 -8.26
N GLY A 135 -13.81 17.24 -7.15
CA GLY A 135 -13.30 18.22 -6.20
C GLY A 135 -12.96 17.59 -4.86
N LEU A 136 -11.86 18.04 -4.26
CA LEU A 136 -11.50 17.78 -2.86
C LEU A 136 -11.25 19.12 -2.16
N ASN A 137 -11.80 19.27 -0.96
CA ASN A 137 -11.64 20.47 -0.16
C ASN A 137 -10.61 20.25 0.94
N PHE A 138 -9.65 21.16 1.07
CA PHE A 138 -8.64 21.14 2.12
C PHE A 138 -8.81 22.36 3.03
N LYS A 139 -8.68 22.18 4.34
CA LYS A 139 -8.76 23.25 5.35
C LYS A 139 -7.46 23.35 6.13
N GLY A 140 -7.01 24.58 6.42
CA GLY A 140 -5.81 24.83 7.22
C GLY A 140 -4.48 24.57 6.51
N VAL A 141 -4.48 24.49 5.17
CA VAL A 141 -3.29 24.34 4.33
C VAL A 141 -3.25 25.45 3.29
N THR A 142 -2.07 26.03 3.04
CA THR A 142 -1.89 27.05 1.99
C THR A 142 -1.81 26.40 0.61
N VAL A 143 -2.07 27.19 -0.43
CA VAL A 143 -2.02 26.74 -1.83
C VAL A 143 -0.63 26.19 -2.18
N GLU A 144 0.43 26.86 -1.74
CA GLU A 144 1.82 26.47 -2.02
C GLU A 144 2.17 25.15 -1.35
N ARG A 145 1.73 24.97 -0.09
CA ARG A 145 1.98 23.75 0.67
C ARG A 145 1.23 22.58 0.07
N LEU A 146 -0.01 22.78 -0.37
CA LEU A 146 -0.80 21.76 -1.06
C LEU A 146 -0.16 21.40 -2.41
N ALA A 147 0.24 22.39 -3.20
CA ALA A 147 0.89 22.17 -4.49
C ALA A 147 2.21 21.39 -4.34
N SER A 148 3.05 21.78 -3.39
CA SER A 148 4.31 21.08 -3.09
C SER A 148 4.06 19.64 -2.64
N PHE A 149 3.07 19.43 -1.75
CA PHE A 149 2.66 18.11 -1.30
C PHE A 149 2.20 17.21 -2.47
N LEU A 150 1.35 17.72 -3.36
CA LEU A 150 0.88 16.97 -4.53
C LEU A 150 2.03 16.61 -5.47
N VAL A 151 2.89 17.57 -5.82
CA VAL A 151 4.05 17.31 -6.69
C VAL A 151 4.99 16.28 -6.06
N GLN A 152 5.25 16.37 -4.76
CA GLN A 152 6.12 15.42 -4.06
C GLN A 152 5.50 14.02 -3.99
N THR A 153 4.22 13.93 -3.64
CA THR A 153 3.51 12.65 -3.48
C THR A 153 3.29 11.95 -4.82
N CYS A 154 3.09 12.72 -5.89
CA CYS A 154 2.85 12.20 -7.23
C CYS A 154 4.14 12.03 -8.06
N LYS A 155 5.32 12.43 -7.55
CA LYS A 155 6.59 12.49 -8.32
C LYS A 155 6.97 11.19 -9.04
N SER A 156 6.65 10.04 -8.46
CA SER A 156 6.96 8.72 -9.04
C SER A 156 5.97 8.27 -10.11
N ARG A 157 4.81 8.92 -10.22
CA ARG A 157 3.67 8.47 -11.05
C ARG A 157 3.21 9.49 -12.08
N HIS A 158 3.42 10.76 -11.81
CA HIS A 158 3.02 11.87 -12.67
C HIS A 158 4.24 12.70 -13.06
N TYR A 159 4.25 13.12 -14.31
CA TYR A 159 5.14 14.17 -14.80
C TYR A 159 4.46 15.52 -14.58
N LYS A 160 5.17 16.46 -13.96
CA LYS A 160 4.72 17.85 -13.89
C LYS A 160 4.91 18.49 -15.25
N VAL A 161 3.81 18.71 -15.97
CA VAL A 161 3.80 19.30 -17.31
C VAL A 161 4.00 20.80 -17.24
N ASP A 162 3.22 21.47 -16.38
CA ASP A 162 3.27 22.92 -16.20
C ASP A 162 2.67 23.32 -14.84
N ASP A 163 3.02 24.52 -14.36
CA ASP A 163 2.34 25.17 -13.25
C ASP A 163 2.35 26.70 -13.37
N PHE A 164 1.23 27.32 -13.01
CA PHE A 164 1.13 28.78 -12.98
C PHE A 164 0.12 29.24 -11.92
N SER A 165 0.37 30.44 -11.40
CA SER A 165 -0.53 31.07 -10.44
C SER A 165 -1.71 31.73 -11.16
N ILE A 166 -2.87 31.71 -10.52
CA ILE A 166 -4.08 32.45 -10.89
C ILE A 166 -4.51 33.30 -9.68
N ASP A 167 -5.38 34.29 -9.89
CA ASP A 167 -5.71 35.32 -8.88
C ASP A 167 -6.08 34.76 -7.50
N SER A 168 -6.71 33.58 -7.45
CA SER A 168 -7.14 32.93 -6.20
C SER A 168 -6.52 31.55 -5.96
N GLY A 169 -5.44 31.19 -6.67
CA GLY A 169 -4.90 29.84 -6.55
C GLY A 169 -3.75 29.49 -7.49
N LYS A 170 -3.58 28.19 -7.71
CA LYS A 170 -2.52 27.64 -8.54
C LYS A 170 -3.07 26.50 -9.38
N MET A 171 -2.74 26.54 -10.67
CA MET A 171 -3.05 25.47 -11.61
C MET A 171 -1.84 24.55 -11.73
N LEU A 172 -2.06 23.25 -11.64
CA LEU A 172 -1.05 22.21 -11.79
C LEU A 172 -1.47 21.25 -12.90
N TYR A 173 -0.64 21.09 -13.93
CA TYR A 173 -0.84 20.08 -14.96
C TYR A 173 0.06 18.89 -14.70
N LEU A 174 -0.57 17.74 -14.45
CA LEU A 174 0.10 16.48 -14.14
C LEU A 174 -0.29 15.44 -15.20
N GLY A 175 0.70 14.91 -15.91
CA GLY A 175 0.52 13.92 -16.96
C GLY A 175 1.02 12.54 -16.56
N GLN A 176 0.28 11.50 -16.93
CA GLN A 176 0.71 10.11 -16.81
C GLN A 176 0.28 9.33 -18.05
N CYS A 177 1.03 8.30 -18.44
CA CYS A 177 0.63 7.38 -19.49
C CYS A 177 0.88 5.93 -19.09
N PRO A 178 0.12 4.98 -19.66
CA PRO A 178 0.45 3.56 -19.62
C PRO A 178 1.85 3.33 -20.21
N ILE A 179 2.60 2.39 -19.63
CA ILE A 179 3.83 1.82 -20.21
C ILE A 179 3.46 0.93 -21.39
#